data_AF-A0A936LN67-F1
#
_entry.id   AF-A0A936LN67-F1
#
_cell.length_a   1.000
_cell.length_b   1.000
_cell.length_c   1.000
_cell.angle_alpha   90.00
_cell.angle_beta   90.00
_cell.angle_gamma   90.00
#
_symmetry.space_group_name_H-M   'P 1'
#
loop_
_entity.id
_entity.type
_entity.pdbx_description
1 polymer ?
#
loop_
_entity_poly.entity_id
_entity_poly.type
_entity_poly.pdbx_seq_one_letter_code
_entity_poly.pdbx_strand_id
1 'polypeptide(L)'
;MKYRIEKQGDEVVISFEQVGGEAQEVIAAISRCRQGARDCATGECTKIGDMSTQGQGVELAVRLKPRADMALDVASLGECLKYQLPKQMDH
;
A
#
# COMPACT_ATOMS: atom_id res chain seq x y z
N MET A 1 -11.78 -7.44 4.78
CA MET A 1 -11.18 -6.11 5.03
C MET A 1 -11.36 -5.25 3.79
N LYS A 2 -11.88 -4.03 3.89
CA LYS A 2 -12.01 -3.13 2.75
C LYS A 2 -10.84 -2.15 2.74
N TYR A 3 -10.35 -1.83 1.55
CA TYR A 3 -9.36 -0.78 1.40
C TYR A 3 -9.69 0.15 0.24
N ARG A 4 -9.25 1.40 0.37
CA ARG A 4 -9.43 2.45 -0.62
C ARG A 4 -8.08 3.06 -0.92
N ILE A 5 -7.77 3.22 -2.20
CA ILE A 5 -6.56 3.89 -2.66
C ILE A 5 -6.97 5.24 -3.23
N GLU A 6 -6.40 6.31 -2.70
CA GLU A 6 -6.69 7.67 -3.12
C GLU A 6 -5.40 8.42 -3.39
N LYS A 7 -5.37 9.17 -4.50
CA LYS A 7 -4.26 10.09 -4.79
C LYS A 7 -4.53 11.44 -4.12
N GLN A 8 -3.59 11.91 -3.31
CA GLN A 8 -3.63 13.21 -2.66
C GLN A 8 -2.40 14.01 -3.11
N GLY A 9 -2.57 14.81 -4.17
CA GLY A 9 -1.44 15.48 -4.82
C GLY A 9 -0.47 14.46 -5.43
N ASP A 10 0.80 14.50 -5.01
CA ASP A 10 1.82 13.55 -5.41
C ASP A 10 1.86 12.30 -4.53
N GLU A 11 1.14 12.30 -3.41
CA GLU A 11 1.06 11.18 -2.47
C GLU A 11 -0.07 10.23 -2.84
N VAL A 12 0.08 8.96 -2.45
CA VAL A 12 -1.00 7.98 -2.48
C VAL A 12 -1.31 7.54 -1.06
N VAL A 13 -2.57 7.65 -0.68
CA VAL A 13 -3.07 7.22 0.63
C VAL A 13 -3.90 5.96 0.43
N ILE A 14 -3.53 4.91 1.16
CA ILE A 14 -4.26 3.66 1.20
C ILE A 14 -4.92 3.54 2.57
N SER A 15 -6.24 3.67 2.60
CA SER A 15 -7.03 3.54 3.82
C SER A 15 -7.58 2.13 3.91
N PHE A 16 -7.34 1.46 5.03
CA PHE A 16 -7.81 0.13 5.36
C PHE A 16 -8.83 0.22 6.49
N GLU A 17 -10.01 -0.33 6.25
CA GLU A 17 -11.09 -0.44 7.22
C GLU A 17 -11.15 -1.88 7.76
N GLN A 18 -11.38 -2.00 9.07
CA GLN A 18 -11.46 -3.30 9.76
C GLN A 18 -10.16 -4.12 9.60
N VAL A 19 -9.01 -3.45 9.64
CA VAL A 19 -7.70 -4.11 9.52
C VAL A 19 -7.38 -4.99 10.74
N GLY A 20 -8.00 -4.69 11.89
CA GLY A 20 -7.86 -5.47 13.12
C GLY A 20 -6.40 -5.77 13.49
N GLY A 21 -6.13 -7.02 13.89
CA GLY A 21 -4.77 -7.49 14.21
C GLY A 21 -3.84 -7.64 13.01
N GLU A 22 -4.32 -7.44 11.78
CA GLU A 22 -3.55 -7.62 10.54
C GLU A 22 -2.82 -6.34 10.10
N ALA A 23 -2.98 -5.22 10.81
CA ALA A 23 -2.33 -3.95 10.48
C ALA A 23 -0.82 -4.10 10.24
N GLN A 24 -0.15 -4.84 11.12
CA GLN A 24 1.29 -5.05 11.04
C GLN A 24 1.69 -5.92 9.83
N GLU A 25 0.85 -6.88 9.44
CA GLU A 25 1.08 -7.71 8.26
C GLU A 25 0.91 -6.91 6.97
N VAL A 26 -0.10 -6.03 6.91
CA VAL A 26 -0.30 -5.10 5.79
C VAL A 26 0.90 -4.15 5.64
N ILE A 27 1.36 -3.56 6.75
CA ILE A 27 2.54 -2.68 6.74
C ILE A 27 3.78 -3.44 6.27
N ALA A 28 3.97 -4.68 6.74
CA ALA A 28 5.08 -5.52 6.32
C ALA A 28 5.01 -5.90 4.85
N ALA A 29 3.82 -6.23 4.32
CA ALA A 29 3.60 -6.53 2.91
C ALA A 29 3.96 -5.34 2.00
N ILE A 30 3.48 -4.14 2.32
CA ILE A 30 3.78 -2.92 1.56
C ILE A 30 5.28 -2.59 1.65
N SER A 31 5.88 -2.77 2.83
CA SER A 31 7.32 -2.57 3.03
C SER A 31 8.17 -3.55 2.21
N ARG A 32 7.72 -4.80 2.07
CA ARG A 32 8.37 -5.80 1.21
C ARG A 32 8.24 -5.42 -0.26
N CYS A 33 7.05 -4.99 -0.70
CA CYS A 33 6.81 -4.53 -2.07
C CYS A 33 7.77 -3.39 -2.46
N ARG A 34 8.00 -2.44 -1.54
CA ARG A 34 8.99 -1.35 -1.73
C ARG A 34 10.42 -1.87 -1.93
N GLN A 35 10.80 -2.92 -1.20
CA GLN A 35 12.16 -3.45 -1.17
C GLN A 35 12.43 -4.47 -2.29
N GLY A 36 11.41 -5.20 -2.74
CA GLY A 36 11.51 -6.26 -3.73
C GLY A 36 10.62 -6.00 -4.94
N ALA A 37 11.21 -5.50 -6.03
CA ALA A 37 10.53 -5.24 -7.30
C ALA A 37 9.82 -6.47 -7.93
N ARG A 38 10.09 -7.69 -7.45
CA ARG A 38 9.61 -8.96 -8.03
C ARG A 38 8.18 -9.32 -7.67
N ASP A 39 7.64 -8.64 -6.67
CA ASP A 39 6.37 -8.96 -6.03
C ASP A 39 5.18 -8.21 -6.66
N CYS A 40 5.46 -7.29 -7.57
CA CYS A 40 4.47 -6.56 -8.35
C CYS A 40 4.79 -6.57 -9.84
N ALA A 41 3.84 -7.03 -10.67
CA ALA A 41 3.98 -7.12 -12.12
C ALA A 41 4.26 -5.76 -12.81
N THR A 42 3.74 -4.66 -12.26
CA THR A 42 3.93 -3.30 -12.80
C THR A 42 5.22 -2.64 -12.29
N GLY A 43 5.86 -3.20 -11.25
CA GLY A 43 7.02 -2.60 -10.60
C GLY A 43 6.70 -1.30 -9.86
N GLU A 44 5.44 -0.91 -9.71
CA GLU A 44 5.04 0.41 -9.20
C GLU A 44 5.54 0.67 -7.77
N CYS A 45 5.61 -0.37 -6.94
CA CYS A 45 6.15 -0.26 -5.58
C CYS A 45 7.61 0.21 -5.52
N THR A 46 8.41 0.04 -6.58
CA THR A 46 9.81 0.51 -6.61
C THR A 46 9.91 2.04 -6.62
N LYS A 47 8.86 2.72 -7.09
CA LYS A 47 8.77 4.17 -7.13
C LYS A 47 8.44 4.77 -5.76
N ILE A 48 8.09 3.95 -4.77
CA ILE A 48 7.83 4.41 -3.40
C ILE A 48 9.17 4.82 -2.77
N GLY A 49 9.28 6.10 -2.40
CA GLY A 49 10.43 6.68 -1.72
C GLY A 49 10.26 6.67 -0.21
N ASP A 50 9.08 7.05 0.27
CA ASP A 50 8.75 7.11 1.69
C ASP A 50 7.41 6.41 1.98
N MET A 51 7.28 5.86 3.18
CA MET A 51 6.06 5.22 3.66
C MET A 51 5.82 5.63 5.10
N SER A 52 4.66 6.23 5.34
CA SER A 52 4.19 6.63 6.67
C SER A 52 2.88 5.93 6.98
N THR A 53 2.72 5.46 8.21
CA THR A 53 1.50 4.78 8.66
C THR A 53 0.80 5.62 9.71
N GLN A 54 -0.51 5.71 9.62
CA GLN A 54 -1.34 6.48 10.54
C GLN A 54 -2.60 5.67 10.85
N GLY A 55 -2.76 5.25 12.10
CA GLY A 55 -3.93 4.47 12.52
C GLY A 55 -3.67 3.79 13.86
N GLN A 56 -4.72 3.67 14.67
CA GLN A 56 -4.72 2.92 15.92
C GLN A 56 -5.97 2.04 15.98
N GLY A 57 -5.79 0.76 16.30
CA GLY A 57 -6.91 -0.18 16.44
C GLY A 57 -7.37 -0.78 15.11
N VAL A 58 -8.59 -0.47 14.69
CA VAL A 58 -9.28 -1.15 13.57
C VAL A 58 -9.15 -0.44 12.22
N GLU A 59 -8.55 0.75 12.21
CA GLU A 59 -8.30 1.55 11.02
C GLU A 59 -6.81 1.76 10.82
N LEU A 60 -6.36 1.64 9.57
CA LEU A 60 -4.99 1.89 9.18
C LEU A 60 -4.98 2.71 7.89
N ALA A 61 -4.31 3.85 7.90
CA ALA A 61 -3.97 4.61 6.70
C ALA A 61 -2.47 4.48 6.43
N VAL A 62 -2.11 4.10 5.21
CA VAL A 62 -0.72 4.04 4.74
C VAL A 62 -0.53 5.11 3.68
N ARG A 63 0.32 6.09 3.96
CA ARG A 63 0.70 7.13 3.01
C ARG A 63 1.99 6.74 2.33
N LEU A 64 1.97 6.76 1.00
CA LEU A 64 3.07 6.45 0.12
C LEU A 64 3.48 7.73 -0.60
N LYS A 65 4.76 8.10 -0.47
CA LYS A 65 5.35 9.16 -1.28
C LYS A 65 6.18 8.55 -2.40
N PRO A 66 6.07 9.06 -3.63
CA PRO A 66 6.99 8.69 -4.68
C PRO A 66 8.41 9.14 -4.34
N ARG A 67 9.40 8.50 -4.97
CA ARG A 67 10.77 9.02 -5.08
C ARG A 67 10.76 10.33 -5.87
N ALA A 68 11.81 11.14 -5.70
CA ALA A 68 11.99 12.36 -6.47
C ALA A 68 11.86 12.08 -7.98
N ASP A 69 11.14 12.97 -8.68
CA ASP A 69 10.87 12.90 -10.12
C ASP A 69 10.09 11.67 -10.60
N MET A 70 9.47 10.92 -9.68
CA MET A 70 8.56 9.82 -10.00
C MET A 70 7.13 10.16 -9.61
N ALA A 71 6.17 9.51 -10.27
CA ALA A 71 4.77 9.57 -9.91
C ALA A 71 4.27 8.15 -9.62
N LEU A 72 3.47 8.02 -8.57
CA LEU A 72 2.72 6.80 -8.28
C LEU A 72 1.42 6.79 -9.08
N ASP A 73 1.19 5.68 -9.76
CA ASP A 73 -0.07 5.35 -10.42
C ASP A 73 -0.94 4.49 -9.51
N VAL A 74 -2.16 4.96 -9.25
CA VAL A 74 -3.09 4.32 -8.31
C VAL A 74 -3.54 2.95 -8.83
N ALA A 75 -3.77 2.81 -10.14
CA ALA A 75 -4.22 1.55 -10.70
C ALA A 75 -3.13 0.48 -10.60
N SER A 76 -1.91 0.84 -10.98
CA SER A 76 -0.73 -0.02 -10.92
C SER A 76 -0.36 -0.42 -9.49
N LEU A 77 -0.49 0.51 -8.52
CA LEU A 77 -0.36 0.20 -7.09
C LEU A 77 -1.46 -0.76 -6.61
N GLY A 78 -2.70 -0.55 -7.03
CA GLY A 78 -3.80 -1.45 -6.71
C GLY A 78 -3.55 -2.87 -7.20
N GLU A 79 -2.97 -3.02 -8.39
CA GLU A 79 -2.54 -4.33 -8.89
C GLU A 79 -1.43 -4.95 -8.04
N CYS A 80 -0.41 -4.18 -7.64
CA CYS A 80 0.62 -4.67 -6.72
C CYS A 80 0.01 -5.19 -5.41
N LEU A 81 -0.89 -4.42 -4.81
CA LEU A 81 -1.45 -4.70 -3.50
C LEU A 81 -2.36 -5.93 -3.51
N LYS A 82 -3.08 -6.20 -4.60
CA LYS A 82 -3.90 -7.42 -4.76
C LYS A 82 -3.11 -8.72 -4.56
N TYR A 83 -1.82 -8.74 -4.92
CA TYR A 83 -0.98 -9.93 -4.77
C TYR A 83 -0.18 -9.95 -3.47
N GLN A 84 0.07 -8.77 -2.88
CA GLN A 84 0.90 -8.62 -1.69
C GLN A 84 0.12 -8.70 -0.38
N LEU A 85 -1.15 -8.29 -0.40
CA LEU A 85 -2.01 -8.35 0.77
C LEU A 85 -2.52 -9.79 0.98
N PRO A 86 -2.67 -10.25 2.24
CA PRO A 86 -3.14 -11.60 2.53
C PRO A 86 -4.49 -11.87 1.85
N LYS A 87 -4.59 -12.99 1.12
CA LYS A 87 -5.79 -13.36 0.34
C LYS A 87 -7.04 -13.65 1.17
N GLN A 88 -6.97 -13.58 2.51
CA GLN A 88 -8.17 -13.69 3.37
C GLN A 88 -9.08 -12.45 3.31
N MET A 89 -8.78 -11.52 2.40
CA MET A 89 -9.44 -10.23 2.24
C MET A 89 -10.56 -10.23 1.17
N ASP A 90 -10.89 -11.40 0.58
CA ASP A 90 -11.90 -11.56 -0.48
C ASP A 90 -13.22 -12.23 -0.01
N HIS A 91 -13.44 -12.43 1.30
CA HIS A 91 -14.64 -13.12 1.81
C HIS A 91 -15.53 -12.24 2.72
#